data_AF-A0A6I7EW54-F1
#
_entry.id   AF-A0A6I7EW54-F1
#
_cell.length_a   1.000
_cell.length_b   1.000
_cell.length_c   1.000
_cell.angle_alpha   90.00
_cell.angle_beta   90.00
_cell.angle_gamma   90.00
#
_symmetry.space_group_name_H-M   'P 1'
#
loop_
_entity.id
_entity.type
_entity.pdbx_description
1 polymer ?
#
loop_
_entity_poly.entity_id
_entity_poly.type
_entity_poly.pdbx_seq_one_letter_code
_entity_poly.pdbx_strand_id
1 'polypeptide(L)'
;MSWMNNELLELLEAENGAASTITLREATGDKSVTLDKFEKTVLQASYPDMDFPRKGGGEGNDTQKDFKFFVHPYNDLENSHLRTVSIVYPKRTGNELRLYFNKSSEFTIDSDTFYSKLTEEEEPHWYIFQKNDDEFPHIGMADLSFLEEYPMQFENNGFLEKEDIDDTAYQASLQNELGKKRVHTISSRFQRNIQESAQALKEANFTCEVDSTHKTFISAASAQPYVEGHHLIPLSLQDQFELTIDIKENIVALCPNCHRLLHHGTNDDKEKILFKLWTERKDLLSKRGIKVDTPTFLKFYLK
;
A
#
# COMPACT_ATOMS: atom_id res chain seq x y z
N MET A 1 0.30 1.66 5.78
CA MET A 1 0.22 0.66 6.86
C MET A 1 -0.18 -0.63 6.20
N SER A 2 0.60 -1.68 6.39
CA SER A 2 0.39 -2.97 5.74
C SER A 2 0.84 -4.08 6.67
N TRP A 3 0.23 -5.25 6.53
CA TRP A 3 0.81 -6.48 7.08
C TRP A 3 2.23 -6.66 6.55
N MET A 4 3.13 -7.18 7.38
CA MET A 4 4.34 -7.82 6.88
C MET A 4 3.93 -8.94 5.93
N ASN A 5 4.68 -9.13 4.85
CA ASN A 5 4.43 -10.25 3.96
C ASN A 5 4.74 -11.57 4.69
N ASN A 6 4.09 -12.66 4.26
CA ASN A 6 4.24 -13.97 4.88
C ASN A 6 5.69 -14.48 4.83
N GLU A 7 6.46 -14.02 3.83
CA GLU A 7 7.85 -14.40 3.63
C GLU A 7 8.78 -13.77 4.68
N LEU A 8 8.64 -12.47 4.94
CA LEU A 8 9.33 -11.82 6.06
C LEU A 8 8.89 -12.43 7.38
N LEU A 9 7.61 -12.80 7.53
CA LEU A 9 7.12 -13.50 8.71
C LEU A 9 7.78 -14.90 8.87
N GLU A 10 7.88 -15.68 7.80
CA GLU A 10 8.56 -16.99 7.83
C GLU A 10 10.05 -16.84 8.17
N LEU A 11 10.74 -15.88 7.57
CA LEU A 11 12.13 -15.57 7.87
C LEU A 11 12.31 -15.17 9.34
N LEU A 12 11.39 -14.36 9.86
CA LEU A 12 11.40 -13.91 11.26
C LEU A 12 10.86 -14.97 12.23
N GLU A 13 10.40 -16.12 11.74
CA GLU A 13 9.68 -17.15 12.51
C GLU A 13 8.47 -16.57 13.28
N ALA A 14 7.82 -15.58 12.66
CA ALA A 14 6.73 -14.79 13.19
C ALA A 14 5.34 -15.29 12.77
N GLU A 15 4.39 -15.32 13.70
CA GLU A 15 2.98 -15.65 13.44
C GLU A 15 2.25 -14.53 12.70
N ASN A 16 2.56 -13.29 13.08
CA ASN A 16 1.97 -12.09 12.51
C ASN A 16 2.91 -10.89 12.70
N GLY A 17 2.71 -9.86 11.88
CA GLY A 17 3.52 -8.64 11.95
C GLY A 17 3.01 -7.56 11.03
N ALA A 18 3.26 -6.30 11.37
CA ALA A 18 2.79 -5.13 10.65
C ALA A 18 3.93 -4.11 10.54
N ALA A 19 3.90 -3.31 9.48
CA ALA A 19 4.87 -2.26 9.24
C ALA A 19 4.21 -1.01 8.66
N SER A 20 4.75 0.14 9.05
CA SER A 20 4.19 1.45 8.74
C SER A 20 5.29 2.50 8.60
N THR A 21 5.09 3.44 7.68
CA THR A 21 6.00 4.57 7.49
C THR A 21 6.03 5.46 8.73
N ILE A 22 7.19 6.03 9.03
CA ILE A 22 7.36 6.99 10.11
C ILE A 22 7.42 8.39 9.50
N THR A 23 6.52 9.29 9.89
CA THR A 23 6.61 10.68 9.44
C THR A 23 7.72 11.43 10.17
N LEU A 24 8.28 12.48 9.54
CA LEU A 24 9.27 13.36 10.17
C LEU A 24 8.81 13.88 11.54
N ARG A 25 7.52 14.22 11.64
CA ARG A 25 6.91 14.69 12.88
C ARG A 25 6.89 13.60 13.96
N GLU A 26 6.58 12.36 13.60
CA GLU A 26 6.55 11.23 14.53
C GLU A 26 7.96 10.86 15.01
N ALA A 27 8.96 10.85 14.12
CA ALA A 27 10.35 10.55 14.45
C ALA A 27 10.98 11.61 15.38
N THR A 28 10.85 12.88 15.04
CA THR A 28 11.65 13.94 15.69
C THR A 28 10.87 14.77 16.71
N GLY A 29 9.59 15.05 16.42
CA GLY A 29 8.74 15.95 17.21
C GLY A 29 7.95 15.22 18.28
N ASP A 30 6.97 14.44 17.85
CA ASP A 30 6.04 13.71 18.72
C ASP A 30 6.75 12.55 19.45
N LYS A 31 7.81 11.98 18.83
CA LYS A 31 8.56 10.82 19.31
C LYS A 31 7.64 9.66 19.66
N SER A 32 6.70 9.38 18.76
CA SER A 32 5.68 8.36 18.93
C SER A 32 5.05 8.00 17.60
N VAL A 33 4.64 6.75 17.44
CA VAL A 33 3.79 6.29 16.33
C VAL A 33 2.39 5.96 16.81
N THR A 34 1.42 6.11 15.91
CA THR A 34 0.04 5.70 16.15
C THR A 34 -0.12 4.25 15.76
N LEU A 35 -0.77 3.46 16.63
CA LEU A 35 -1.10 2.06 16.32
C LEU A 35 -2.48 1.96 15.71
N ASP A 36 -2.52 1.41 14.51
CA ASP A 36 -3.72 1.20 13.72
C ASP A 36 -4.31 -0.19 13.96
N LYS A 37 -5.22 -0.63 13.08
CA LYS A 37 -5.85 -1.94 13.20
C LYS A 37 -4.83 -3.09 13.12
N PHE A 38 -3.84 -3.01 12.24
CA PHE A 38 -2.85 -4.06 11.99
C PHE A 38 -1.89 -4.19 13.18
N GLU A 39 -1.29 -3.10 13.63
CA GLU A 39 -0.34 -3.16 14.77
C GLU A 39 -1.05 -3.52 16.08
N LYS A 40 -2.31 -3.09 16.26
CA LYS A 40 -3.13 -3.54 17.39
C LYS A 40 -3.41 -5.05 17.34
N THR A 41 -3.54 -5.63 16.15
CA THR A 41 -3.79 -7.07 16.03
C THR A 41 -2.55 -7.87 16.44
N VAL A 42 -1.35 -7.42 16.06
CA VAL A 42 -0.09 -8.03 16.51
C VAL A 42 0.04 -7.92 18.03
N LEU A 43 -0.24 -6.74 18.61
CA LEU A 43 -0.21 -6.53 20.05
C LEU A 43 -1.18 -7.40 20.84
N GLN A 44 -2.37 -7.71 20.29
CA GLN A 44 -3.37 -8.51 20.96
C GLN A 44 -2.89 -9.94 21.26
N ALA A 45 -1.90 -10.44 20.52
CA ALA A 45 -1.32 -11.76 20.77
C ALA A 45 -0.62 -11.81 22.14
N SER A 46 0.19 -10.80 22.47
CA SER A 46 0.94 -10.74 23.73
C SER A 46 0.26 -9.92 24.83
N TYR A 47 -0.67 -9.03 24.46
CA TYR A 47 -1.42 -8.15 25.38
C TYR A 47 -2.93 -8.23 25.12
N PRO A 48 -3.59 -9.36 25.40
CA PRO A 48 -4.98 -9.63 24.99
C PRO A 48 -6.02 -8.69 25.60
N ASP A 49 -5.82 -8.25 26.85
CA ASP A 49 -6.76 -7.36 27.54
C ASP A 49 -6.75 -5.93 26.99
N MET A 50 -5.72 -5.56 26.21
CA MET A 50 -5.52 -4.22 25.65
C MET A 50 -5.68 -3.08 26.68
N ASP A 51 -5.39 -3.39 27.95
CA ASP A 51 -5.57 -2.49 29.10
C ASP A 51 -4.39 -1.52 29.23
N PHE A 52 -4.31 -0.60 28.26
CA PHE A 52 -3.28 0.43 28.17
C PHE A 52 -3.68 1.72 28.92
N PRO A 53 -2.71 2.38 29.58
CA PRO A 53 -2.94 3.60 30.34
C PRO A 53 -3.46 4.75 29.47
N ARG A 54 -4.29 5.61 30.06
CA ARG A 54 -4.85 6.81 29.41
C ARG A 54 -4.37 8.08 30.09
N LYS A 55 -3.81 9.01 29.33
CA LYS A 55 -3.35 10.30 29.87
C LYS A 55 -4.54 11.16 30.32
N GLY A 56 -4.54 11.56 31.59
CA GLY A 56 -5.42 12.60 32.15
C GLY A 56 -6.74 12.16 32.79
N GLY A 57 -6.96 10.87 33.06
CA GLY A 57 -8.08 10.37 33.88
C GLY A 57 -7.79 10.49 35.37
N GLY A 58 -8.69 11.11 36.13
CA GLY A 58 -8.50 11.46 37.54
C GLY A 58 -8.72 10.35 38.57
N GLU A 59 -8.45 9.09 38.24
CA GLU A 59 -8.44 8.01 39.22
C GLU A 59 -7.04 7.46 39.33
N GLY A 60 -6.47 7.59 40.54
CA GLY A 60 -5.14 7.14 40.89
C GLY A 60 -5.02 5.63 40.78
N ASN A 61 -4.61 5.18 39.62
CA ASN A 61 -3.72 4.05 39.43
C ASN A 61 -2.75 4.43 38.31
N ASP A 62 -1.84 5.34 38.64
CA ASP A 62 -0.57 5.52 37.92
C ASP A 62 0.35 4.32 38.22
N THR A 63 -0.18 3.10 38.07
CA THR A 63 0.67 1.93 37.97
C THR A 63 1.31 2.07 36.61
N GLN A 64 2.55 2.53 36.62
CA GLN A 64 3.47 2.48 35.51
C GLN A 64 3.52 1.02 35.01
N LYS A 65 2.58 0.67 34.13
CA LYS A 65 2.54 -0.63 33.47
C LYS A 65 3.65 -0.60 32.44
N ASP A 66 4.69 -1.36 32.73
CA ASP A 66 5.82 -1.52 31.84
C ASP A 66 5.45 -2.55 30.77
N PHE A 67 5.32 -2.11 29.52
CA PHE A 67 5.10 -2.99 28.37
C PHE A 67 6.45 -3.36 27.77
N LYS A 68 6.75 -4.66 27.72
CA LYS A 68 8.03 -5.17 27.25
C LYS A 68 7.96 -5.53 25.77
N PHE A 69 9.06 -5.25 25.07
CA PHE A 69 9.25 -5.51 23.66
C PHE A 69 10.69 -5.97 23.41
N PHE A 70 10.89 -6.86 22.46
CA PHE A 70 12.21 -7.09 21.88
C PHE A 70 12.49 -6.00 20.86
N VAL A 71 13.37 -5.07 21.20
CA VAL A 71 13.69 -3.92 20.36
C VAL A 71 14.92 -4.24 19.51
N HIS A 72 14.73 -4.19 18.21
CA HIS A 72 15.79 -4.35 17.21
C HIS A 72 16.42 -2.99 16.88
N PRO A 73 17.76 -2.92 16.74
CA PRO A 73 18.45 -1.76 16.20
C PRO A 73 17.97 -1.38 14.79
N TYR A 74 18.33 -0.17 14.36
CA TYR A 74 18.00 0.30 13.03
C TYR A 74 18.64 -0.58 11.95
N ASN A 75 17.86 -1.04 10.97
CA ASN A 75 18.32 -1.97 9.93
C ASN A 75 18.99 -3.23 10.51
N ASP A 76 18.39 -3.79 11.55
CA ASP A 76 18.78 -5.08 12.13
C ASP A 76 17.50 -5.88 12.42
N LEU A 77 17.52 -7.18 12.11
CA LEU A 77 16.44 -8.13 12.41
C LEU A 77 16.94 -9.34 13.21
N GLU A 78 18.25 -9.46 13.38
CA GLU A 78 18.90 -10.59 14.05
C GLU A 78 19.11 -10.28 15.53
N ASN A 79 19.56 -9.06 15.84
CA ASN A 79 19.87 -8.65 17.19
C ASN A 79 18.70 -7.90 17.81
N SER A 80 18.22 -8.36 18.96
CA SER A 80 17.19 -7.65 19.72
C SER A 80 17.50 -7.61 21.20
N HIS A 81 16.98 -6.56 21.85
CA HIS A 81 17.12 -6.37 23.28
C HIS A 81 15.76 -6.20 23.93
N LEU A 82 15.49 -6.95 24.99
CA LEU A 82 14.26 -6.79 25.76
C LEU A 82 14.29 -5.42 26.47
N ARG A 83 13.31 -4.57 26.15
CA ARG A 83 13.18 -3.20 26.66
C ARG A 83 11.74 -2.89 27.00
N THR A 84 11.56 -1.92 27.89
CA THR A 84 10.23 -1.39 28.22
C THR A 84 9.91 -0.20 27.32
N VAL A 85 8.74 -0.21 26.69
CA VAL A 85 8.24 0.82 25.79
C VAL A 85 6.90 1.35 26.31
N SER A 86 6.71 2.67 26.24
CA SER A 86 5.48 3.29 26.73
C SER A 86 4.39 3.27 25.67
N ILE A 87 3.24 2.67 25.99
CA ILE A 87 2.04 2.67 25.16
C ILE A 87 0.89 3.31 25.94
N VAL A 88 0.28 4.36 25.38
CA VAL A 88 -0.80 5.11 26.06
C VAL A 88 -1.87 5.57 25.07
N TYR A 89 -3.09 5.71 25.57
CA TYR A 89 -4.09 6.57 24.94
C TYR A 89 -3.78 8.04 25.30
N PRO A 90 -3.38 8.89 24.34
CA PRO A 90 -2.90 10.24 24.64
C PRO A 90 -4.01 11.21 25.06
N LYS A 91 -5.27 10.88 24.77
CA LYS A 91 -6.45 11.72 25.04
C LYS A 91 -7.38 11.05 26.05
N ARG A 92 -8.11 11.87 26.83
CA ARG A 92 -9.17 11.41 27.74
C ARG A 92 -10.29 10.63 27.05
N THR A 93 -10.53 10.92 25.77
CA THR A 93 -11.54 10.27 24.93
C THR A 93 -10.93 10.00 23.56
N GLY A 94 -11.26 8.85 22.96
CA GLY A 94 -10.75 8.43 21.65
C GLY A 94 -9.98 7.11 21.69
N ASN A 95 -9.84 6.49 20.51
CA ASN A 95 -9.29 5.15 20.31
C ASN A 95 -7.88 5.16 19.67
N GLU A 96 -7.28 6.36 19.60
CA GLU A 96 -5.90 6.57 19.16
C GLU A 96 -4.97 6.01 20.24
N LEU A 97 -4.25 4.95 19.93
CA LEU A 97 -3.24 4.36 20.82
C LEU A 97 -1.88 4.78 20.27
N ARG A 98 -0.96 5.20 21.13
CA ARG A 98 0.39 5.64 20.72
C ARG A 98 1.46 4.87 21.45
N LEU A 99 2.48 4.46 20.71
CA LEU A 99 3.72 3.87 21.21
C LEU A 99 4.82 4.92 21.11
N TYR A 100 5.48 5.20 22.24
CA TYR A 100 6.44 6.29 22.36
C TYR A 100 7.89 5.82 22.27
N PHE A 101 8.67 6.58 21.50
CA PHE A 101 10.11 6.42 21.34
C PHE A 101 10.81 7.05 22.55
N ASN A 102 11.64 6.28 23.24
CA ASN A 102 12.45 6.82 24.32
C ASN A 102 13.87 6.25 24.27
N LYS A 103 14.87 7.03 24.70
CA LYS A 103 16.27 6.59 24.65
C LYS A 103 16.53 5.34 25.49
N SER A 104 15.81 5.19 26.60
CA SER A 104 15.94 4.01 27.48
C SER A 104 15.38 2.72 26.85
N SER A 105 14.51 2.84 25.85
CA SER A 105 13.94 1.70 25.15
C SER A 105 14.72 1.32 23.91
N GLU A 106 15.75 2.11 23.54
CA GLU A 106 16.56 1.95 22.33
C GLU A 106 15.76 1.97 21.01
N PHE A 107 14.45 2.15 21.10
CA PHE A 107 13.53 2.28 19.99
C PHE A 107 13.46 3.75 19.57
N THR A 108 14.53 4.20 18.91
CA THR A 108 14.68 5.57 18.43
C THR A 108 15.44 5.59 17.12
N ILE A 109 15.08 6.51 16.24
CA ILE A 109 15.93 6.95 15.13
C ILE A 109 16.45 8.35 15.46
N ASP A 110 17.77 8.56 15.37
CA ASP A 110 18.31 9.91 15.57
C ASP A 110 17.96 10.80 14.37
N SER A 111 17.90 12.12 14.61
CA SER A 111 17.49 13.07 13.59
C SER A 111 18.41 13.06 12.39
N ASP A 112 19.72 12.86 12.60
CA ASP A 112 20.71 12.97 11.54
C ASP A 112 20.59 11.77 10.58
N THR A 113 20.40 10.57 11.14
CA THR A 113 20.04 9.36 10.39
C THR A 113 18.70 9.52 9.67
N PHE A 114 17.65 10.04 10.34
CA PHE A 114 16.36 10.23 9.69
C PHE A 114 16.45 11.19 8.49
N TYR A 115 17.18 12.31 8.64
CA TYR A 115 17.35 13.28 7.56
C TYR A 115 18.22 12.76 6.42
N SER A 116 19.29 11.99 6.72
CA SER A 116 20.11 11.40 5.66
C SER A 116 19.30 10.40 4.83
N LYS A 117 18.44 9.60 5.48
CA LYS A 117 17.59 8.61 4.81
C LYS A 117 16.49 9.25 3.96
N LEU A 118 15.87 10.34 4.44
CA LEU A 118 14.97 11.13 3.61
C LEU A 118 15.64 11.70 2.35
N THR A 119 16.92 12.08 2.41
CA THR A 119 17.63 12.60 1.22
C THR A 119 18.04 11.51 0.23
N GLU A 120 18.14 10.27 0.68
CA GLU A 120 18.47 9.10 -0.13
C GLU A 120 17.23 8.40 -0.70
N GLU A 121 16.04 8.98 -0.52
CA GLU A 121 14.73 8.36 -0.86
C GLU A 121 14.45 7.05 -0.10
N GLU A 122 15.17 6.79 0.99
CA GLU A 122 14.95 5.64 1.88
C GLU A 122 13.96 6.06 2.97
N GLU A 123 12.67 5.73 2.76
CA GLU A 123 11.65 6.04 3.76
C GLU A 123 11.78 5.11 4.98
N PRO A 124 12.02 5.66 6.18
CA PRO A 124 12.10 4.86 7.38
C PRO A 124 10.71 4.34 7.76
N HIS A 125 10.64 3.03 7.96
CA HIS A 125 9.47 2.32 8.46
C HIS A 125 9.73 1.86 9.88
N TRP A 126 8.68 1.84 10.70
CA TRP A 126 8.69 1.05 11.92
C TRP A 126 7.91 -0.22 11.69
N TYR A 127 8.24 -1.24 12.45
CA TYR A 127 7.62 -2.53 12.33
C TYR A 127 7.38 -3.17 13.70
N ILE A 128 6.40 -4.07 13.76
CA ILE A 128 6.07 -4.89 14.91
C ILE A 128 5.72 -6.30 14.46
N PHE A 129 6.19 -7.32 15.17
CA PHE A 129 5.85 -8.72 14.88
C PHE A 129 5.88 -9.59 16.13
N GLN A 130 5.23 -10.76 16.08
CA GLN A 130 5.18 -11.72 17.17
C GLN A 130 5.75 -13.06 16.70
N LYS A 131 6.78 -13.59 17.37
CA LYS A 131 7.29 -14.95 17.13
C LYS A 131 6.49 -15.99 17.90
N ASN A 132 6.44 -17.21 17.37
CA ASN A 132 5.73 -18.33 18.01
C ASN A 132 6.26 -18.63 19.42
N ASP A 133 7.57 -18.54 19.60
CA ASP A 133 8.26 -18.98 20.83
C ASP A 133 8.57 -17.83 21.82
N ASP A 134 8.34 -16.57 21.43
CA ASP A 134 8.72 -15.41 22.24
C ASP A 134 7.55 -14.84 23.04
N GLU A 135 7.78 -14.57 24.33
CA GLU A 135 6.73 -14.06 25.25
C GLU A 135 6.26 -12.64 24.91
N PHE A 136 7.13 -11.84 24.29
CA PHE A 136 6.88 -10.43 24.00
C PHE A 136 7.03 -10.14 22.51
N PRO A 137 6.32 -9.14 21.98
CA PRO A 137 6.41 -8.79 20.59
C PRO A 137 7.73 -8.06 20.29
N HIS A 138 8.19 -8.20 19.05
CA HIS A 138 9.36 -7.53 18.53
C HIS A 138 8.98 -6.22 17.85
N ILE A 139 9.79 -5.19 18.02
CA ILE A 139 9.67 -3.92 17.31
C ILE A 139 11.02 -3.45 16.80
N GLY A 140 11.02 -2.67 15.73
CA GLY A 140 12.24 -2.06 15.22
C GLY A 140 11.95 -1.04 14.13
N MET A 141 13.01 -0.45 13.61
CA MET A 141 12.95 0.54 12.56
C MET A 141 13.91 0.13 11.45
N ALA A 142 13.50 0.32 10.20
CA ALA A 142 14.33 0.02 9.05
C ALA A 142 13.97 0.88 7.85
N ASP A 143 14.95 1.07 6.96
CA ASP A 143 14.73 1.59 5.62
C ASP A 143 13.92 0.58 4.80
N LEU A 144 13.13 1.08 3.85
CA LEU A 144 12.39 0.22 2.95
C LEU A 144 13.33 -0.70 2.13
N SER A 145 14.47 -0.19 1.69
CA SER A 145 15.50 -0.96 0.97
C SER A 145 16.00 -2.14 1.80
N PHE A 146 16.26 -1.96 3.09
CA PHE A 146 16.68 -3.02 4.00
C PHE A 146 15.60 -4.11 4.17
N LEU A 147 14.33 -3.71 4.26
CA LEU A 147 13.21 -4.66 4.32
C LEU A 147 12.99 -5.38 2.98
N GLU A 148 13.36 -4.75 1.86
CA GLU A 148 13.26 -5.32 0.50
C GLU A 148 14.48 -6.20 0.13
N GLU A 149 15.64 -6.07 0.81
CA GLU A 149 16.89 -6.79 0.50
C GLU A 149 16.97 -8.19 1.13
N TYR A 150 16.10 -8.51 2.10
CA TYR A 150 16.00 -9.87 2.64
C TYR A 150 15.37 -10.83 1.61
N PRO A 151 15.91 -12.06 1.48
CA PRO A 151 15.81 -12.83 0.25
C PRO A 151 14.45 -13.51 0.12
N MET A 152 13.41 -12.82 -0.36
CA MET A 152 12.23 -13.47 -0.94
C MET A 152 11.49 -12.62 -1.98
N GLN A 153 11.11 -13.29 -3.06
CA GLN A 153 10.30 -12.77 -4.16
C GLN A 153 8.82 -12.84 -3.77
N PHE A 154 8.29 -11.71 -3.32
CA PHE A 154 6.87 -11.40 -3.13
C PHE A 154 5.82 -12.46 -3.56
N GLU A 155 5.47 -13.41 -2.69
CA GLU A 155 4.10 -13.98 -2.70
C GLU A 155 3.19 -13.18 -1.77
N ASN A 156 2.59 -12.14 -2.35
CA ASN A 156 1.77 -11.18 -1.64
C ASN A 156 0.29 -11.59 -1.68
N ASN A 157 -0.26 -12.06 -0.55
CA ASN A 157 -1.71 -12.21 -0.34
C ASN A 157 -2.49 -10.85 -0.31
N GLY A 158 -1.83 -9.73 -0.63
CA GLY A 158 -2.37 -8.37 -0.73
C GLY A 158 -2.52 -7.83 -2.16
N PHE A 159 -2.84 -8.68 -3.14
CA PHE A 159 -2.96 -8.27 -4.55
C PHE A 159 -4.00 -7.16 -4.75
N LEU A 160 -5.15 -7.26 -4.07
CA LEU A 160 -6.26 -6.31 -4.23
C LEU A 160 -5.98 -4.92 -3.59
N GLU A 161 -5.35 -4.87 -2.41
CA GLU A 161 -4.99 -3.60 -1.77
C GLU A 161 -3.84 -2.90 -2.51
N LYS A 162 -2.88 -3.65 -3.08
CA LYS A 162 -1.82 -3.06 -3.91
C LYS A 162 -2.37 -2.49 -5.21
N GLU A 163 -3.29 -3.20 -5.89
CA GLU A 163 -3.93 -2.69 -7.11
C GLU A 163 -4.70 -1.38 -6.83
N ASP A 164 -5.49 -1.30 -5.75
CA ASP A 164 -6.26 -0.09 -5.44
C ASP A 164 -5.38 1.13 -5.13
N ILE A 165 -4.26 0.93 -4.41
CA ILE A 165 -3.33 2.00 -4.05
C ILE A 165 -2.58 2.48 -5.30
N ASP A 166 -2.10 1.55 -6.12
CA ASP A 166 -1.40 1.84 -7.38
C ASP A 166 -2.33 2.54 -8.38
N ASP A 167 -3.58 2.07 -8.50
CA ASP A 167 -4.58 2.72 -9.34
C ASP A 167 -4.94 4.12 -8.85
N THR A 168 -5.02 4.34 -7.54
CA THR A 168 -5.25 5.69 -6.99
C THR A 168 -4.12 6.65 -7.39
N ALA A 169 -2.86 6.24 -7.23
CA ALA A 169 -1.70 7.04 -7.61
C ALA A 169 -1.64 7.30 -9.12
N TYR A 170 -1.97 6.27 -9.91
CA TYR A 170 -2.06 6.36 -11.36
C TYR A 170 -3.18 7.29 -11.84
N GLN A 171 -4.39 7.20 -11.28
CA GLN A 171 -5.49 8.11 -11.60
C GLN A 171 -5.11 9.56 -11.28
N ALA A 172 -4.44 9.81 -10.16
CA ALA A 172 -3.97 11.15 -9.80
C ALA A 172 -2.99 11.71 -10.84
N SER A 173 -2.03 10.89 -11.29
CA SER A 173 -1.05 11.26 -12.32
C SER A 173 -1.71 11.55 -13.67
N LEU A 174 -2.69 10.74 -14.06
CA LEU A 174 -3.47 10.93 -15.28
C LEU A 174 -4.30 12.21 -15.26
N GLN A 175 -4.94 12.53 -14.14
CA GLN A 175 -5.69 13.78 -14.01
C GLN A 175 -4.77 15.01 -14.05
N ASN A 176 -3.55 14.92 -13.51
CA ASN A 176 -2.56 15.99 -13.61
C ASN A 176 -2.14 16.23 -15.07
N GLU A 177 -1.88 15.17 -15.83
CA GLU A 177 -1.53 15.24 -17.26
C GLU A 177 -2.69 15.83 -18.08
N LEU A 178 -3.91 15.36 -17.86
CA LEU A 178 -5.11 15.88 -18.55
C LEU A 178 -5.36 17.36 -18.25
N GLY A 179 -5.10 17.79 -17.00
CA GLY A 179 -5.19 19.17 -16.57
C GLY A 179 -4.03 20.06 -17.02
N LYS A 180 -3.02 19.50 -17.71
CA LYS A 180 -1.76 20.18 -18.10
C LYS A 180 -1.12 20.93 -16.93
N LYS A 181 -1.29 20.44 -15.70
CA LYS A 181 -0.69 21.04 -14.52
C LYS A 181 0.75 20.56 -14.43
N ARG A 182 1.70 21.49 -14.36
CA ARG A 182 3.09 21.16 -14.02
C ARG A 182 3.12 20.69 -12.57
N VAL A 183 3.20 19.39 -12.36
CA VAL A 183 3.42 18.79 -11.04
C VAL A 183 4.73 18.01 -11.13
N HIS A 184 5.70 18.35 -10.29
CA HIS A 184 6.85 17.48 -10.05
C HIS A 184 6.34 16.28 -9.26
N THR A 185 6.05 15.18 -9.97
CA THR A 185 5.69 13.91 -9.37
C THR A 185 6.83 12.96 -9.67
N ILE A 186 7.64 12.63 -8.67
CA ILE A 186 8.63 11.55 -8.76
C ILE A 186 7.89 10.29 -8.36
N SER A 187 7.57 9.44 -9.34
CA SER A 187 7.03 8.10 -9.12
C SER A 187 8.12 7.10 -9.46
N SER A 188 8.63 6.38 -8.45
CA SER A 188 9.77 5.47 -8.54
C SER A 188 9.41 4.01 -8.80
N ARG A 189 8.16 3.68 -9.17
CA ARG A 189 7.78 2.32 -9.60
C ARG A 189 7.15 2.38 -10.96
N PHE A 190 7.80 1.70 -11.93
CA PHE A 190 7.49 1.62 -13.36
C PHE A 190 6.88 2.89 -13.94
N GLN A 191 7.67 3.65 -14.71
CA GLN A 191 7.26 4.91 -15.32
C GLN A 191 6.08 4.69 -16.28
N ARG A 192 4.85 4.59 -15.74
CA ARG A 192 3.62 4.39 -16.50
C ARG A 192 3.54 5.53 -17.49
N ASN A 193 3.32 5.22 -18.76
CA ASN A 193 3.24 6.18 -19.82
C ASN A 193 1.87 6.87 -19.74
N ILE A 194 1.81 7.90 -18.91
CA ILE A 194 0.61 8.70 -18.68
C ILE A 194 0.09 9.31 -19.99
N GLN A 195 0.95 9.52 -20.99
CA GLN A 195 0.53 10.03 -22.30
C GLN A 195 -0.31 9.00 -23.07
N GLU A 196 0.07 7.71 -23.05
CA GLU A 196 -0.72 6.63 -23.64
C GLU A 196 -2.09 6.53 -22.97
N SER A 197 -2.12 6.69 -21.64
CA SER A 197 -3.34 6.69 -20.84
C SER A 197 -4.26 7.87 -21.19
N ALA A 198 -3.70 9.08 -21.24
CA ALA A 198 -4.42 10.28 -21.62
C ALA A 198 -4.92 10.22 -23.07
N GLN A 199 -4.15 9.57 -23.96
CA GLN A 199 -4.54 9.35 -25.35
C GLN A 199 -5.70 8.34 -25.46
N ALA A 200 -5.66 7.23 -24.72
CA ALA A 200 -6.75 6.26 -24.66
C ALA A 200 -8.07 6.91 -24.21
N LEU A 201 -8.05 7.71 -23.15
CA LEU A 201 -9.23 8.43 -22.67
C LEU A 201 -9.78 9.43 -23.69
N LYS A 202 -8.91 10.11 -24.45
CA LYS A 202 -9.33 11.00 -25.53
C LYS A 202 -9.96 10.24 -26.69
N GLU A 203 -9.38 9.10 -27.08
CA GLU A 203 -9.91 8.23 -28.15
C GLU A 203 -11.27 7.64 -27.76
N ALA A 204 -11.49 7.36 -26.47
CA ALA A 204 -12.78 6.95 -25.91
C ALA A 204 -13.80 8.10 -25.76
N ASN A 205 -13.46 9.33 -26.18
CA ASN A 205 -14.26 10.54 -25.99
C ASN A 205 -14.70 10.77 -24.54
N PHE A 206 -13.88 10.33 -23.57
CA PHE A 206 -14.21 10.36 -22.14
C PHE A 206 -15.55 9.68 -21.80
N THR A 207 -15.90 8.63 -22.54
CA THR A 207 -17.08 7.78 -22.27
C THR A 207 -16.65 6.41 -21.77
N CYS A 208 -17.49 5.77 -20.96
CA CYS A 208 -17.21 4.44 -20.47
C CYS A 208 -17.32 3.42 -21.62
N GLU A 209 -16.27 2.63 -21.83
CA GLU A 209 -16.21 1.62 -22.89
C GLU A 209 -17.07 0.39 -22.58
N VAL A 210 -17.47 0.18 -21.33
CA VAL A 210 -18.47 -0.86 -20.97
C VAL A 210 -19.88 -0.43 -21.38
N ASP A 211 -20.25 0.83 -21.13
CA ASP A 211 -21.55 1.39 -21.53
C ASP A 211 -21.44 2.91 -21.66
N SER A 212 -21.62 3.43 -22.88
CA SER A 212 -21.50 4.86 -23.18
C SER A 212 -22.63 5.70 -22.59
N THR A 213 -23.70 5.09 -22.07
CA THR A 213 -24.80 5.76 -21.38
C THR A 213 -24.50 6.07 -19.93
N HIS A 214 -23.44 5.49 -19.36
CA HIS A 214 -23.00 5.79 -17.99
C HIS A 214 -22.63 7.27 -17.84
N LYS A 215 -23.34 7.95 -16.93
CA LYS A 215 -23.12 9.36 -16.63
C LYS A 215 -22.20 9.52 -15.42
N THR A 216 -21.25 10.42 -15.54
CA THR A 216 -20.35 10.83 -14.46
C THR A 216 -20.33 12.36 -14.34
N PHE A 217 -19.75 12.88 -13.26
CA PHE A 217 -19.56 14.32 -13.09
C PHE A 217 -18.52 14.84 -14.10
N ILE A 218 -18.52 16.15 -14.34
CA ILE A 218 -17.50 16.78 -15.20
C ILE A 218 -16.21 16.98 -14.41
N SER A 219 -15.10 16.43 -14.91
CA SER A 219 -13.77 16.60 -14.31
C SER A 219 -13.31 18.04 -14.42
N ALA A 220 -12.82 18.61 -13.30
CA ALA A 220 -12.21 19.93 -13.30
C ALA A 220 -10.87 19.97 -14.07
N ALA A 221 -10.21 18.82 -14.23
CA ALA A 221 -8.93 18.73 -14.94
C ALA A 221 -9.12 18.72 -16.46
N SER A 222 -10.01 17.86 -16.98
CA SER A 222 -10.23 17.72 -18.43
C SER A 222 -11.37 18.56 -18.98
N ALA A 223 -12.27 19.07 -18.13
CA ALA A 223 -13.57 19.65 -18.51
C ALA A 223 -14.48 18.69 -19.31
N GLN A 224 -14.26 17.38 -19.17
CA GLN A 224 -15.01 16.30 -19.81
C GLN A 224 -15.68 15.41 -18.74
N PRO A 225 -16.62 14.52 -19.10
CA PRO A 225 -17.12 13.51 -18.18
C PRO A 225 -15.96 12.73 -17.53
N TYR A 226 -16.04 12.50 -16.23
CA TYR A 226 -15.01 11.82 -15.48
C TYR A 226 -14.99 10.33 -15.80
N VAL A 227 -13.83 9.82 -16.20
CA VAL A 227 -13.56 8.40 -16.43
C VAL A 227 -12.16 8.09 -15.89
N GLU A 228 -11.96 6.82 -15.56
CA GLU A 228 -10.72 6.24 -15.03
C GLU A 228 -10.08 5.38 -16.12
N GLY A 229 -8.77 5.51 -16.32
CA GLY A 229 -8.04 4.60 -17.20
C GLY A 229 -7.77 3.28 -16.49
N HIS A 230 -7.97 2.15 -17.16
CA HIS A 230 -7.64 0.83 -16.60
C HIS A 230 -6.85 0.02 -17.64
N HIS A 231 -5.73 -0.57 -17.23
CA HIS A 231 -4.99 -1.49 -18.07
C HIS A 231 -5.73 -2.84 -18.12
N LEU A 232 -6.24 -3.19 -19.30
CA LEU A 232 -7.03 -4.40 -19.52
C LEU A 232 -6.20 -5.67 -19.36
N ILE A 233 -4.92 -5.66 -19.70
CA ILE A 233 -3.94 -6.64 -19.21
C ILE A 233 -3.19 -5.95 -18.07
N PRO A 234 -3.30 -6.43 -16.82
CA PRO A 234 -2.65 -5.81 -15.67
C PRO A 234 -1.15 -5.62 -15.88
N LEU A 235 -0.61 -4.44 -15.56
CA LEU A 235 0.82 -4.14 -15.71
C LEU A 235 1.73 -5.00 -14.83
N SER A 236 1.21 -5.56 -13.75
CA SER A 236 1.90 -6.56 -12.92
C SER A 236 2.32 -7.81 -13.70
N LEU A 237 1.76 -8.04 -14.88
CA LEU A 237 2.11 -9.13 -15.79
C LEU A 237 3.15 -8.72 -16.84
N GLN A 238 3.72 -7.51 -16.80
CA GLN A 238 4.69 -7.02 -17.81
C GLN A 238 5.85 -7.99 -18.04
N ASP A 239 6.33 -8.66 -16.99
CA ASP A 239 7.43 -9.63 -17.08
C ASP A 239 7.08 -10.88 -17.91
N GLN A 240 5.80 -11.10 -18.19
CA GLN A 240 5.31 -12.19 -19.06
C GLN A 240 5.28 -11.78 -20.55
N PHE A 241 5.61 -10.53 -20.89
CA PHE A 241 5.57 -10.00 -22.24
C PHE A 241 6.93 -9.43 -22.67
N GLU A 242 7.39 -9.83 -23.87
CA GLU A 242 8.63 -9.29 -24.46
C GLU A 242 8.50 -7.80 -24.84
N LEU A 243 7.28 -7.37 -25.17
CA LEU A 243 6.96 -5.99 -25.54
C LEU A 243 6.24 -5.31 -24.38
N THR A 244 6.41 -3.99 -24.28
CA THR A 244 5.67 -3.20 -23.28
C THR A 244 4.16 -3.36 -23.47
N ILE A 245 3.45 -3.68 -22.39
CA ILE A 245 1.98 -3.72 -22.32
C ILE A 245 1.40 -2.40 -21.81
N ASP A 246 2.26 -1.42 -21.49
CA ASP A 246 1.86 -0.05 -21.16
C ASP A 246 1.67 0.80 -22.42
N ILE A 247 0.63 0.43 -23.18
CA ILE A 247 0.26 1.00 -24.47
C ILE A 247 -1.22 1.35 -24.47
N LYS A 248 -1.63 2.38 -25.21
CA LYS A 248 -3.04 2.81 -25.27
C LYS A 248 -4.02 1.72 -25.71
N GLU A 249 -3.58 0.77 -26.55
CA GLU A 249 -4.43 -0.35 -26.97
C GLU A 249 -4.84 -1.24 -25.79
N ASN A 250 -4.01 -1.29 -24.75
CA ASN A 250 -4.25 -2.01 -23.51
C ASN A 250 -5.00 -1.19 -22.46
N ILE A 251 -5.30 0.09 -22.71
CA ILE A 251 -5.95 0.97 -21.73
C ILE A 251 -7.38 1.25 -22.18
N VAL A 252 -8.33 1.02 -21.27
CA VAL A 252 -9.77 1.25 -21.48
C VAL A 252 -10.25 2.38 -20.57
N ALA A 253 -11.15 3.23 -21.09
CA ALA A 253 -11.80 4.27 -20.29
C ALA A 253 -13.05 3.72 -19.59
N LEU A 254 -13.09 3.78 -18.25
CA LEU A 254 -14.18 3.23 -17.45
C LEU A 254 -14.82 4.29 -16.57
N CYS A 255 -16.12 4.17 -16.28
CA CYS A 255 -16.70 4.93 -15.17
C CYS A 255 -16.24 4.31 -13.84
N PRO A 256 -16.27 5.05 -12.72
CA PRO A 256 -15.79 4.55 -11.43
C PRO A 256 -16.47 3.26 -10.96
N ASN A 257 -17.74 3.05 -11.35
CA ASN A 257 -18.47 1.84 -11.00
C ASN A 257 -17.98 0.62 -11.80
N CYS A 258 -17.78 0.76 -13.11
CA CYS A 258 -17.25 -0.33 -13.94
C CYS A 258 -15.80 -0.66 -13.59
N HIS A 259 -15.00 0.35 -13.26
CA HIS A 259 -13.63 0.14 -12.83
C HIS A 259 -13.58 -0.66 -11.53
N ARG A 260 -14.30 -0.20 -10.49
CA ARG A 260 -14.41 -0.94 -9.21
C ARG A 260 -15.02 -2.33 -9.36
N LEU A 261 -15.91 -2.54 -10.34
CA LEU A 261 -16.46 -3.86 -10.64
C LEU A 261 -15.36 -4.83 -11.12
N LEU A 262 -14.39 -4.38 -11.91
CA LEU A 262 -13.25 -5.22 -12.32
C LEU A 262 -12.36 -5.65 -11.15
N HIS A 263 -12.17 -4.78 -10.14
CA HIS A 263 -11.38 -5.12 -8.96
C HIS A 263 -12.18 -5.97 -7.96
N HIS A 264 -13.41 -5.56 -7.62
CA HIS A 264 -14.14 -6.10 -6.46
C HIS A 264 -15.41 -6.86 -6.80
N GLY A 265 -15.86 -6.85 -8.06
CA GLY A 265 -17.07 -7.55 -8.48
C GLY A 265 -16.97 -9.06 -8.31
N THR A 266 -18.12 -9.75 -8.35
CA THR A 266 -18.12 -11.21 -8.45
C THR A 266 -17.53 -11.66 -9.78
N ASN A 267 -17.03 -12.89 -9.87
CA ASN A 267 -16.53 -13.42 -11.14
C ASN A 267 -17.59 -13.35 -12.26
N ASP A 268 -18.85 -13.65 -11.93
CA ASP A 268 -19.97 -13.56 -12.86
C ASP A 268 -20.19 -12.13 -13.39
N ASP A 269 -20.03 -11.13 -12.54
CA ASP A 269 -20.18 -9.73 -12.95
C ASP A 269 -18.97 -9.24 -13.75
N LYS A 270 -17.75 -9.62 -13.34
CA LYS A 270 -16.51 -9.31 -14.06
C LYS A 270 -16.53 -9.88 -15.47
N GLU A 271 -16.89 -11.16 -15.61
CA GLU A 271 -16.87 -11.88 -16.89
C GLU A 271 -17.74 -11.19 -17.96
N LYS A 272 -18.92 -10.68 -17.56
CA LYS A 272 -19.83 -9.94 -18.46
C LYS A 272 -19.15 -8.76 -19.14
N ILE A 273 -18.37 -7.98 -18.40
CA ILE A 273 -17.74 -6.77 -18.93
C ILE A 273 -16.37 -7.06 -19.54
N LEU A 274 -15.61 -8.00 -18.98
CA LEU A 274 -14.32 -8.44 -19.51
C LEU A 274 -14.44 -9.01 -20.91
N PHE A 275 -15.46 -9.83 -21.17
CA PHE A 275 -15.67 -10.40 -22.49
C PHE A 275 -15.89 -9.33 -23.57
N LYS A 276 -16.66 -8.28 -23.24
CA LYS A 276 -16.90 -7.15 -24.13
C LYS A 276 -15.61 -6.40 -24.41
N LEU A 277 -14.94 -5.92 -23.36
CA LEU A 277 -13.70 -5.14 -23.47
C LEU A 277 -12.61 -5.93 -24.22
N TRP A 278 -12.46 -7.22 -23.93
CA TRP A 278 -11.50 -8.07 -24.61
C TRP A 278 -11.79 -8.24 -26.10
N THR A 279 -13.06 -8.43 -26.46
CA THR A 279 -13.48 -8.56 -27.86
C THR A 279 -13.13 -7.31 -28.66
N GLU A 280 -13.23 -6.14 -28.04
CA GLU A 280 -12.91 -4.84 -28.66
C GLU A 280 -11.39 -4.59 -28.77
N ARG A 281 -10.58 -5.13 -27.84
CA ARG A 281 -9.14 -4.82 -27.75
C ARG A 281 -8.20 -5.89 -28.31
N LYS A 282 -8.59 -7.18 -28.33
CA LYS A 282 -7.69 -8.29 -28.69
C LYS A 282 -6.97 -8.13 -30.04
N ASP A 283 -7.66 -7.61 -31.06
CA ASP A 283 -7.09 -7.46 -32.40
C ASP A 283 -6.11 -6.28 -32.46
N LEU A 284 -6.34 -5.24 -31.66
CA LEU A 284 -5.43 -4.10 -31.51
C LEU A 284 -4.16 -4.52 -30.76
N LEU A 285 -4.31 -5.26 -29.67
CA LEU A 285 -3.20 -5.84 -28.90
C LEU A 285 -2.36 -6.79 -29.78
N SER A 286 -3.01 -7.65 -30.57
CA SER A 286 -2.30 -8.56 -31.47
C SER A 286 -1.50 -7.82 -32.55
N LYS A 287 -1.96 -6.67 -33.05
CA LYS A 287 -1.20 -5.84 -34.00
C LYS A 287 0.05 -5.21 -33.37
N ARG A 288 0.05 -5.05 -32.05
CA ARG A 288 1.18 -4.57 -31.25
C ARG A 288 2.11 -5.70 -30.81
N GLY A 289 1.84 -6.93 -31.24
CA GLY A 289 2.65 -8.11 -30.90
C GLY A 289 2.25 -8.79 -29.59
N ILE A 290 1.24 -8.28 -28.88
CA ILE A 290 0.73 -8.87 -27.64
C ILE A 290 -0.29 -9.94 -27.99
N LYS A 291 0.07 -11.21 -27.82
CA LYS A 291 -0.78 -12.37 -28.14
C LYS A 291 -1.20 -13.10 -26.87
N VAL A 292 -2.47 -12.98 -26.51
CA VAL A 292 -3.09 -13.69 -25.40
C VAL A 292 -4.38 -14.30 -25.91
N ASP A 293 -4.69 -15.55 -25.56
CA ASP A 293 -5.99 -16.15 -25.86
C ASP A 293 -7.05 -15.76 -24.82
N THR A 294 -8.33 -15.82 -25.19
CA THR A 294 -9.43 -15.41 -24.29
C THR A 294 -9.45 -16.18 -22.96
N PRO A 295 -9.30 -17.52 -22.92
CA PRO A 295 -9.19 -18.25 -21.64
C PRO A 295 -8.05 -17.75 -20.74
N THR A 296 -6.87 -17.51 -21.29
CA THR A 296 -5.72 -16.99 -20.56
C THR A 296 -6.00 -15.58 -20.03
N PHE A 297 -6.56 -14.71 -20.86
CA PHE A 297 -6.96 -13.37 -20.47
C PHE A 297 -7.95 -13.36 -19.30
N LEU A 298 -9.01 -14.19 -19.35
CA LEU A 298 -10.01 -14.24 -18.28
C LEU A 298 -9.41 -14.68 -16.94
N LYS A 299 -8.40 -15.57 -16.95
CA LYS A 299 -7.70 -16.00 -15.73
C LYS A 299 -6.94 -14.88 -15.02
N PHE A 300 -6.64 -13.77 -15.70
CA PHE A 300 -6.01 -12.61 -15.05
C PHE A 300 -6.94 -11.95 -14.03
N TYR A 301 -8.26 -12.10 -14.20
CA TYR A 301 -9.27 -11.43 -13.38
C TYR A 301 -10.15 -12.38 -12.57
N LEU A 302 -10.42 -13.57 -13.10
CA LEU A 302 -11.31 -14.56 -12.49
C LEU A 302 -10.49 -15.49 -11.60
N LYS A 303 -10.64 -15.32 -10.28
CA LYS A 303 -9.97 -16.12 -9.24
C LYS A 303 -10.94 -17.07 -8.57
#